data_AF-A0A174DLJ8-F1
#
_entry.id   AF-A0A174DLJ8-F1
#
_cell.length_a   1.000
_cell.length_b   1.000
_cell.length_c   1.000
_cell.angle_alpha   90.00
_cell.angle_beta   90.00
_cell.angle_gamma   90.00
#
_symmetry.space_group_name_H-M   'P 1'
#
loop_
_entity.id
_entity.type
_entity.pdbx_description
1 polymer ?
#
loop_
_entity_poly.entity_id
_entity_poly.type
_entity_poly.pdbx_seq_one_letter_code
_entity_poly.pdbx_strand_id
1 'polypeptide(L)'
;MEYSKNPFTPTFGSIPPFLAGREHILRDINRGFINGPGDPNLSTIFTGARGTGKTALLSLLSETALEHGWIAANVSAMPGMLEDIIERTKEAADSYLSQPHARINGVQIGPVGIDWTYAQEVQGNWRTRMNGIFKQLEKHDIGLLITIDEVVMSRKLV
;
A
#
# COMPACT_ATOMS: atom_id res chain seq x y z
N MET A 1 -8.00 -32.90 -23.73
CA MET A 1 -7.82 -32.75 -22.27
C MET A 1 -7.27 -31.36 -22.03
N GLU A 2 -8.08 -30.43 -21.53
CA GLU A 2 -7.59 -29.14 -21.06
C GLU A 2 -6.76 -29.38 -19.78
N TYR A 3 -5.48 -29.05 -19.83
CA TYR A 3 -4.66 -28.99 -18.63
C TYR A 3 -5.01 -27.70 -17.89
N SER A 4 -5.84 -27.80 -16.84
CA SER A 4 -6.01 -26.71 -15.88
C SER A 4 -4.66 -26.47 -15.20
N LYS A 5 -4.04 -25.30 -15.45
CA LYS A 5 -2.83 -24.89 -14.71
C LYS A 5 -3.12 -24.94 -13.23
N ASN A 6 -2.21 -25.52 -12.44
CA ASN A 6 -2.34 -25.56 -10.99
C ASN A 6 -2.38 -24.12 -10.44
N PRO A 7 -3.53 -23.68 -9.87
CA PRO A 7 -3.70 -22.30 -9.39
C PRO A 7 -2.88 -21.98 -8.15
N PHE A 8 -2.21 -22.97 -7.56
CA PHE A 8 -1.33 -22.83 -6.40
C PHE A 8 0.15 -22.93 -6.74
N THR A 9 0.51 -22.91 -8.03
CA THR A 9 1.92 -22.91 -8.44
C THR A 9 2.58 -21.63 -7.92
N PRO A 10 3.48 -21.69 -6.93
CA PRO A 10 4.11 -20.50 -6.41
C PRO A 10 5.21 -20.09 -7.39
N THR A 11 5.05 -18.96 -8.06
CA THR A 11 6.15 -18.25 -8.72
C THR A 11 6.61 -17.12 -7.81
N PHE A 12 7.93 -16.97 -7.66
CA PHE A 12 8.50 -15.84 -6.93
C PHE A 12 8.00 -14.53 -7.54
N GLY A 13 7.41 -13.68 -6.72
CA GLY A 13 6.90 -12.36 -7.13
C GLY A 13 5.60 -12.38 -7.94
N SER A 14 4.89 -13.51 -8.03
CA SER A 14 3.56 -13.56 -8.67
C SER A 14 2.47 -13.73 -7.63
N ILE A 15 1.39 -12.97 -7.79
CA ILE A 15 0.18 -13.15 -7.00
C ILE A 15 -0.50 -14.44 -7.46
N PRO A 16 -0.83 -15.37 -6.55
CA PRO A 16 -1.51 -16.60 -6.90
C PRO A 16 -2.91 -16.26 -7.45
N PRO A 17 -3.38 -16.94 -8.50
CA PRO A 17 -4.71 -16.72 -9.08
C PRO A 17 -5.84 -17.00 -8.11
N PHE A 18 -5.57 -17.70 -6.99
CA PHE A 18 -6.53 -17.97 -5.95
C PHE A 18 -5.88 -17.97 -4.55
N LEU A 19 -6.45 -17.22 -3.61
CA LEU A 19 -6.09 -17.24 -2.18
C LEU A 19 -7.13 -18.02 -1.37
N ALA A 20 -7.04 -19.36 -1.46
CA ALA A 20 -8.01 -20.26 -0.82
C ALA A 20 -8.21 -19.94 0.67
N GLY A 21 -9.47 -19.70 1.05
CA GLY A 21 -9.89 -19.52 2.44
C GLY A 21 -9.59 -18.14 3.02
N ARG A 22 -9.12 -17.18 2.21
CA ARG A 22 -8.82 -15.80 2.62
C ARG A 22 -9.68 -14.76 1.92
N GLU A 23 -10.70 -15.19 1.21
CA GLU A 23 -11.61 -14.33 0.46
C GLU A 23 -12.40 -13.40 1.41
N HIS A 24 -12.65 -13.84 2.65
CA HIS A 24 -13.29 -13.00 3.67
C HIS A 24 -12.42 -11.81 4.08
N ILE A 25 -11.12 -12.03 4.26
CA ILE A 25 -10.14 -10.97 4.57
C ILE A 25 -10.14 -9.90 3.47
N LEU A 26 -10.05 -10.34 2.21
CA LEU A 26 -10.07 -9.43 1.06
C LEU A 26 -11.37 -8.62 1.03
N ARG A 27 -12.53 -9.26 1.24
CA ARG A 27 -13.82 -8.57 1.27
C ARG A 27 -13.91 -7.54 2.39
N ASP A 28 -13.42 -7.86 3.58
CA ASP A 28 -13.49 -6.96 4.73
C ASP A 28 -12.58 -5.74 4.54
N ILE A 29 -11.36 -5.94 4.03
CA ILE A 29 -10.47 -4.83 3.70
C ILE A 29 -11.02 -4.00 2.52
N ASN A 30 -11.63 -4.65 1.53
CA ASN A 30 -12.26 -3.95 0.43
C ASN A 30 -13.41 -3.05 0.87
N ARG A 31 -14.21 -3.51 1.84
CA ARG A 31 -15.20 -2.66 2.51
C ARG A 31 -14.53 -1.50 3.24
N GLY A 32 -13.37 -1.72 3.86
CA GLY A 32 -12.56 -0.67 4.45
C GLY A 32 -12.18 0.41 3.44
N PHE A 33 -11.73 0.05 2.23
CA PHE A 33 -11.41 1.04 1.19
C PHE A 33 -12.62 1.86 0.74
N ILE A 34 -13.80 1.23 0.67
CA ILE A 34 -15.06 1.90 0.31
C ILE A 34 -15.56 2.82 1.42
N ASN A 35 -15.51 2.36 2.68
CA ASN A 35 -15.98 3.11 3.83
C ASN A 35 -15.05 4.28 4.19
N GLY A 36 -13.78 4.16 3.83
CA GLY A 36 -12.78 5.22 4.00
C GLY A 36 -12.19 5.29 5.42
N PRO A 37 -11.55 6.42 5.76
CA PRO A 37 -10.84 6.59 7.01
C PRO A 37 -11.70 6.31 8.25
N GLY A 38 -11.13 5.56 9.21
CA GLY A 38 -11.82 5.19 10.46
C GLY A 38 -12.46 3.81 10.45
N ASP A 39 -12.52 3.13 9.29
CA ASP A 39 -12.95 1.74 9.24
C ASP A 39 -11.91 0.82 9.91
N PRO A 40 -12.29 -0.04 10.87
CA PRO A 40 -11.36 -0.91 11.57
C PRO A 40 -10.67 -1.93 10.67
N ASN A 41 -11.26 -2.30 9.52
CA ASN A 41 -10.67 -3.27 8.60
C ASN A 41 -9.40 -2.72 7.90
N LEU A 42 -9.20 -1.40 7.90
CA LEU A 42 -7.99 -0.76 7.38
C LEU A 42 -6.75 -0.94 8.28
N SER A 43 -6.92 -1.48 9.49
CA SER A 43 -5.82 -1.82 10.39
C SER A 43 -5.88 -3.29 10.78
N THR A 44 -5.14 -4.13 10.06
CA THR A 44 -5.18 -5.60 10.21
C THR A 44 -3.78 -6.17 10.35
N ILE A 45 -3.60 -7.15 11.25
CA ILE A 45 -2.37 -7.93 11.38
C ILE A 45 -2.63 -9.38 10.94
N PHE A 46 -1.82 -9.88 10.01
CA PHE A 46 -1.86 -11.26 9.56
C PHE A 46 -0.77 -12.10 10.22
N THR A 47 -1.16 -13.19 10.86
CA THR A 47 -0.22 -14.14 11.48
C THR A 47 -0.31 -15.53 10.81
N GLY A 48 0.80 -16.26 10.77
CA GLY A 48 0.86 -17.59 10.17
C GLY A 48 2.28 -18.03 9.83
N ALA A 49 2.48 -19.33 9.62
CA ALA A 49 3.78 -19.92 9.31
C ALA A 49 4.42 -19.36 8.01
N ARG A 50 5.72 -19.55 7.82
CA ARG A 50 6.41 -19.24 6.55
C ARG A 50 5.79 -20.05 5.41
N GLY A 51 5.72 -19.46 4.21
CA GLY A 51 5.15 -20.13 3.03
C GLY A 51 3.62 -20.16 2.99
N THR A 52 2.92 -19.59 3.97
CA THR A 52 1.45 -19.51 3.98
C THR A 52 0.89 -18.42 3.06
N GLY A 53 1.71 -17.73 2.26
CA GLY A 53 1.24 -16.72 1.30
C GLY A 53 0.80 -15.38 1.90
N LYS A 54 1.37 -14.97 3.05
CA LYS A 54 1.09 -13.64 3.65
C LYS A 54 1.57 -12.50 2.75
N THR A 55 2.81 -12.60 2.25
CA THR A 55 3.37 -11.64 1.29
C THR A 55 2.49 -11.53 0.04
N ALA A 56 2.04 -12.67 -0.51
CA ALA A 56 1.15 -12.70 -1.65
C ALA A 56 -0.21 -12.02 -1.37
N LEU A 57 -0.75 -12.19 -0.16
CA LEU A 57 -1.96 -11.48 0.27
C LEU A 57 -1.73 -9.97 0.35
N LEU A 58 -0.61 -9.52 0.94
CA LEU A 58 -0.26 -8.10 1.00
C LEU A 58 -0.13 -7.49 -0.40
N SER A 59 0.52 -8.21 -1.33
CA SER A 59 0.62 -7.77 -2.73
C SER A 59 -0.74 -7.62 -3.41
N LEU A 60 -1.65 -8.60 -3.22
CA LEU A 60 -2.99 -8.51 -3.79
C LEU A 60 -3.79 -7.34 -3.22
N LEU A 61 -3.71 -7.11 -1.90
CA LEU A 61 -4.38 -5.97 -1.27
C LEU A 61 -3.90 -4.63 -1.85
N SER A 62 -2.60 -4.52 -2.13
CA SER A 62 -2.02 -3.33 -2.75
C SER A 62 -2.48 -3.11 -4.19
N GLU A 63 -2.72 -4.18 -4.95
CA GLU A 63 -3.34 -4.07 -6.29
C GLU A 63 -4.80 -3.64 -6.20
N THR A 64 -5.58 -4.26 -5.31
CA THR A 64 -6.99 -3.89 -5.10
C THR A 64 -7.15 -2.46 -4.61
N ALA A 65 -6.25 -1.97 -3.76
CA ALA A 65 -6.26 -0.61 -3.26
C ALA A 65 -6.32 0.44 -4.40
N LEU A 66 -5.55 0.22 -5.48
CA LEU A 66 -5.51 1.12 -6.63
C LEU A 66 -6.88 1.26 -7.32
N GLU A 67 -7.66 0.18 -7.38
CA GLU A 67 -9.02 0.17 -7.94
C GLU A 67 -9.98 1.06 -7.14
N HIS A 68 -9.65 1.36 -5.88
CA HIS A 68 -10.44 2.17 -4.97
C HIS A 68 -9.89 3.60 -4.79
N GLY A 69 -8.90 4.02 -5.58
CA GLY A 69 -8.26 5.33 -5.44
C GLY A 69 -7.24 5.41 -4.29
N TRP A 70 -6.75 4.26 -3.82
CA TRP A 70 -5.71 4.17 -2.80
C TRP A 70 -4.37 3.77 -3.43
N ILE A 71 -3.32 4.53 -3.16
CA ILE A 71 -1.94 4.12 -3.48
C ILE A 71 -1.40 3.20 -2.38
N ALA A 72 -0.42 2.36 -2.71
CA ALA A 72 0.18 1.41 -1.77
C ALA A 72 1.68 1.66 -1.56
N ALA A 73 2.10 1.75 -0.30
CA ALA A 73 3.49 1.72 0.13
C ALA A 73 3.80 0.37 0.78
N ASN A 74 4.50 -0.50 0.05
CA ASN A 74 4.89 -1.83 0.52
C ASN A 74 6.30 -1.81 1.11
N VAL A 75 6.45 -2.21 2.36
CA VAL A 75 7.74 -2.21 3.06
C VAL A 75 7.96 -3.50 3.86
N SER A 76 9.21 -3.81 4.16
CA SER A 76 9.59 -4.85 5.12
C SER A 76 9.92 -4.21 6.47
N ALA A 77 9.66 -4.92 7.57
CA ALA A 77 9.95 -4.48 8.93
C ALA A 77 11.46 -4.52 9.27
N MET A 78 12.25 -3.75 8.54
CA MET A 78 13.72 -3.68 8.63
C MET A 78 14.19 -2.30 9.11
N PRO A 79 15.44 -2.15 9.59
CA PRO A 79 16.01 -0.83 9.89
C PRO A 79 15.90 0.09 8.67
N GLY A 80 15.35 1.29 8.87
CA GLY A 80 15.07 2.23 7.78
C GLY A 80 13.62 2.23 7.27
N MET A 81 12.78 1.27 7.69
CA MET A 81 11.38 1.11 7.23
C MET A 81 10.57 2.42 7.22
N LEU A 82 10.75 3.29 8.22
CA LEU A 82 10.01 4.56 8.28
C LEU A 82 10.36 5.52 7.13
N GLU A 83 11.64 5.56 6.73
CA GLU A 83 12.08 6.34 5.58
C GLU A 83 11.63 5.68 4.29
N ASP A 84 11.70 4.34 4.20
CA ASP A 84 11.18 3.58 3.06
C ASP A 84 9.69 3.86 2.84
N ILE A 85 8.88 3.96 3.90
CA ILE A 85 7.45 4.33 3.78
C ILE A 85 7.29 5.69 3.09
N ILE A 86 8.10 6.69 3.47
CA ILE A 86 8.06 8.03 2.86
C ILE A 86 8.43 7.95 1.38
N GLU A 87 9.52 7.25 1.05
CA GLU A 87 10.01 7.12 -0.32
C GLU A 87 8.99 6.40 -1.21
N ARG A 88 8.50 5.23 -0.77
CA ARG A 88 7.50 4.44 -1.50
C ARG A 88 6.18 5.19 -1.68
N THR A 89 5.76 5.96 -0.68
CA THR A 89 4.54 6.78 -0.81
C THR A 89 4.69 7.83 -1.90
N LYS A 90 5.84 8.52 -1.97
CA LYS A 90 6.12 9.52 -3.01
C LYS A 90 6.17 8.89 -4.40
N GLU A 91 6.90 7.78 -4.54
CA GLU A 91 6.98 7.03 -5.81
C GLU A 91 5.60 6.57 -6.30
N ALA A 92 4.77 6.04 -5.40
CA ALA A 92 3.44 5.56 -5.73
C ALA A 92 2.50 6.71 -6.10
N ALA A 93 2.57 7.84 -5.39
CA ALA A 93 1.76 9.02 -5.70
C ALA A 93 2.13 9.64 -7.06
N ASP A 94 3.44 9.78 -7.35
CA ASP A 94 3.91 10.29 -8.63
C ASP A 94 3.48 9.37 -9.79
N SER A 95 3.58 8.06 -9.58
CA SER A 95 3.14 7.06 -10.56
C SER A 95 1.64 7.11 -10.78
N TYR A 96 0.83 7.27 -9.73
CA TYR A 96 -0.63 7.35 -9.82
C TYR A 96 -1.09 8.62 -10.54
N LEU A 97 -0.55 9.77 -10.17
CA LEU A 97 -0.93 11.07 -10.74
C LEU A 97 -0.43 11.27 -12.18
N SER A 98 0.61 10.55 -12.59
CA SER A 98 1.08 10.53 -13.98
C SER A 98 0.17 9.72 -14.91
N GLN A 99 -0.76 8.91 -14.38
CA GLN A 99 -1.64 8.08 -15.19
C GLN A 99 -2.80 8.89 -15.80
N PRO A 100 -3.23 8.60 -17.05
CA PRO A 100 -4.25 9.38 -17.75
C PRO A 100 -5.61 9.47 -17.04
N HIS A 101 -5.96 8.44 -16.25
CA HIS A 101 -7.25 8.33 -15.56
C HIS A 101 -7.30 9.06 -14.21
N ALA A 102 -6.16 9.48 -13.65
CA ALA A 102 -6.10 10.25 -12.40
C ALA A 102 -6.42 11.75 -12.60
N ARG A 103 -6.71 12.17 -13.84
CA ARG A 103 -7.07 13.56 -14.16
C ARG A 103 -8.50 13.87 -13.74
N ILE A 104 -8.65 14.40 -12.52
CA ILE A 104 -9.90 15.02 -12.07
C ILE A 104 -9.93 16.48 -12.57
N ASN A 105 -11.00 16.86 -13.27
CA ASN A 105 -11.39 18.23 -13.64
C ASN A 105 -10.43 19.07 -14.51
N GLY A 106 -10.04 18.59 -15.69
CA GLY A 106 -9.59 19.47 -16.80
C GLY A 106 -8.33 20.31 -16.56
N VAL A 107 -7.65 20.15 -15.42
CA VAL A 107 -6.36 20.76 -15.12
C VAL A 107 -5.28 19.82 -15.63
N GLN A 108 -4.41 20.31 -16.52
CA GLN A 108 -3.19 19.61 -16.89
C GLN A 108 -2.29 19.52 -15.67
N ILE A 109 -2.38 18.40 -14.95
CA ILE A 109 -1.41 18.03 -13.93
C ILE A 109 -0.16 17.57 -14.70
N GLY A 110 0.79 18.47 -14.89
CA GLY A 110 2.18 18.10 -15.18
C GLY A 110 2.76 17.31 -13.99
N PRO A 111 4.00 16.81 -14.06
CA PRO A 111 4.57 16.05 -12.95
C PRO A 111 4.41 16.86 -11.66
N VAL A 112 3.75 16.26 -10.66
CA VAL A 112 3.39 16.80 -9.35
C VAL A 112 4.61 17.26 -8.53
N GLY A 113 5.81 17.09 -9.09
CA GLY A 113 7.13 17.33 -8.51
C GLY A 113 7.51 18.78 -8.17
N ILE A 114 6.58 19.73 -8.04
CA ILE A 114 6.88 21.03 -7.42
C ILE A 114 6.35 21.13 -5.97
N ASP A 115 5.36 20.33 -5.56
CA ASP A 115 4.83 20.38 -4.17
C ASP A 115 5.51 19.37 -3.22
N TRP A 116 6.03 18.23 -3.72
CA TRP A 116 6.82 17.29 -2.90
C TRP A 116 8.13 17.89 -2.39
N THR A 117 8.71 18.82 -3.16
CA THR A 117 9.92 19.56 -2.78
C THR A 117 9.63 20.49 -1.59
N TYR A 118 8.41 21.02 -1.49
CA TYR A 118 7.97 21.79 -0.31
C TYR A 118 7.76 20.89 0.91
N ALA A 119 7.31 19.65 0.72
CA ALA A 119 7.27 18.64 1.79
C ALA A 119 8.68 18.14 2.20
N GLN A 120 9.70 18.30 1.34
CA GLN A 120 11.11 18.06 1.71
C GLN A 120 11.70 19.17 2.60
N GLU A 121 11.20 20.41 2.51
CA GLU A 121 11.65 21.51 3.40
C GLU A 121 11.04 21.48 4.79
N VAL A 122 10.11 20.55 5.07
CA VAL A 122 9.58 20.35 6.42
C VAL A 122 10.66 19.71 7.30
N GLN A 123 11.54 20.54 7.87
CA GLN A 123 12.43 20.13 8.94
C GLN A 123 11.57 19.62 10.11
N GLY A 124 11.71 18.33 10.42
CA GLY A 124 10.90 17.71 11.46
C GLY A 124 11.14 16.21 11.56
N ASN A 125 10.57 15.62 12.61
CA ASN A 125 10.56 14.17 12.75
C ASN A 125 9.69 13.50 11.66
N TRP A 126 9.79 12.18 11.57
CA TRP A 126 9.04 11.38 10.60
C TRP A 126 7.53 11.70 10.54
N ARG A 127 6.90 11.92 11.70
CA ARG A 127 5.46 12.25 11.77
C ARG A 127 5.15 13.56 11.08
N THR A 128 5.97 14.59 11.28
CA THR A 128 5.78 15.89 10.60
C THR A 128 5.88 15.73 9.08
N ARG A 129 6.86 14.94 8.60
CA ARG A 129 7.05 14.65 7.17
C ARG A 129 5.85 13.88 6.58
N MET A 130 5.40 12.81 7.25
CA MET A 130 4.22 12.05 6.81
C MET A 130 2.93 12.86 6.83
N ASN A 131 2.72 13.73 7.82
CA ASN A 131 1.57 14.63 7.85
C ASN A 131 1.57 15.60 6.65
N GLY A 132 2.75 16.04 6.20
CA GLY A 132 2.89 16.82 4.97
C GLY A 132 2.44 16.03 3.75
N ILE A 133 2.81 14.75 3.67
CA ILE A 133 2.39 13.85 2.59
C ILE A 133 0.88 13.61 2.61
N PHE A 134 0.29 13.31 3.77
CA PHE A 134 -1.15 13.11 3.89
C PHE A 134 -1.97 14.31 3.40
N LYS A 135 -1.54 15.54 3.73
CA LYS A 135 -2.19 16.76 3.22
C LYS A 135 -2.15 16.88 1.70
N GLN A 136 -1.10 16.38 1.04
CA GLN A 136 -1.03 16.40 -0.42
C GLN A 136 -1.95 15.33 -1.02
N LEU A 137 -1.95 14.12 -0.46
CA LEU A 137 -2.85 13.05 -0.90
C LEU A 137 -4.33 13.45 -0.75
N GLU A 138 -4.70 14.10 0.36
CA GLU A 138 -6.05 14.59 0.64
C GLU A 138 -6.54 15.61 -0.40
N LYS A 139 -5.66 16.51 -0.90
CA LYS A 139 -6.02 17.46 -1.97
C LYS A 139 -6.45 16.77 -3.27
N HIS A 140 -6.00 15.55 -3.48
CA HIS A 140 -6.28 14.75 -4.68
C HIS A 140 -7.29 13.61 -4.42
N ASP A 141 -7.89 13.55 -3.23
CA ASP A 141 -8.77 12.47 -2.80
C ASP A 141 -8.13 11.08 -2.93
N ILE A 142 -6.83 10.99 -2.60
CA ILE A 142 -6.03 9.75 -2.69
C ILE A 142 -5.89 9.13 -1.30
N GLY A 143 -6.29 7.86 -1.17
CA GLY A 143 -6.01 7.05 0.02
C GLY A 143 -4.58 6.48 0.03
N LEU A 144 -4.05 6.14 1.20
CA LEU A 144 -2.76 5.44 1.34
C LEU A 144 -2.93 4.14 2.13
N LEU A 145 -2.60 3.02 1.48
CA LEU A 145 -2.38 1.74 2.13
C LEU A 145 -0.89 1.57 2.43
N ILE A 146 -0.54 1.28 3.69
CA ILE A 146 0.83 0.88 4.06
C ILE A 146 0.80 -0.61 4.40
N THR A 147 1.54 -1.42 3.65
CA THR A 147 1.72 -2.84 3.98
C THR A 147 3.11 -3.07 4.56
N ILE A 148 3.17 -3.86 5.62
CA ILE A 148 4.42 -4.17 6.32
C ILE A 148 4.58 -5.70 6.36
N ASP A 149 5.60 -6.21 5.68
CA ASP A 149 5.94 -7.64 5.73
C ASP A 149 7.04 -7.93 6.75
N GLU A 150 7.15 -9.20 7.15
CA GLU A 150 8.21 -9.73 8.02
C GLU A 150 8.32 -9.04 9.38
N VAL A 151 7.19 -8.63 9.97
CA VAL A 151 7.15 -8.06 11.32
C VAL A 151 7.65 -9.11 12.33
N VAL A 152 8.88 -8.92 12.80
CA VAL A 152 9.48 -9.73 13.88
C VAL A 152 9.27 -9.07 15.23
N MET A 153 9.00 -9.87 16.26
CA MET A 153 8.93 -9.38 17.63
C MET A 153 10.30 -8.82 18.02
N SER A 154 10.39 -7.55 18.40
CA SER A 154 11.61 -7.02 18.97
C SER A 154 11.85 -7.74 20.32
N ARG A 155 12.91 -8.55 20.41
CA ARG A 155 13.39 -8.98 21.73
C ARG A 155 13.90 -7.72 22.40
N LYS A 156 13.21 -7.27 23.46
CA LYS A 156 13.83 -6.41 24.46
C LYS A 156 15.10 -7.14 24.92
N LEU A 157 16.27 -6.56 24.62
CA LEU A 157 17.47 -6.86 25.38
C LEU A 157 17.16 -6.38 26.80
N VAL A 158 17.08 -7.35 27.71
CA VAL A 158 17.05 -7.11 29.16
C VAL A 158 18.38 -6.50 29.57
#